data_AF-A0A919I9S5-F1
#
_entry.id   AF-A0A919I9S5-F1
#
_cell.length_a   1.000
_cell.length_b   1.000
_cell.length_c   1.000
_cell.angle_alpha   90.00
_cell.angle_beta   90.00
_cell.angle_gamma   90.00
#
_symmetry.space_group_name_H-M   'P 1'
#
loop_
_entity.id
_entity.type
_entity.pdbx_description
1 polymer ?
#
loop_
_entity_poly.entity_id
_entity_poly.type
_entity_poly.pdbx_seq_one_letter_code
_entity_poly.pdbx_strand_id
1 'polypeptide(L)'
;MLITKVKVGKVTNLSEARYCAGMGVDLLSFPVSAVDPKTYQEITGWIAGPLFGIEVEKESIHILDDFEADFIVVDVDSIDLIPPGKKLIARLNVTDWDRKKNELIAIKDRILFLELAPGDIDGHLNTVIQEIQEEFDLLLAVSNSTDIDQVIKMPIAGISLEGGAEVRPGLKEYPLADILEKLEEF
;
A
#
# COMPACT_ATOMS: atom_id res chain seq x y z
N MET A 1 10.58 -6.79 -14.44
CA MET A 1 9.35 -6.07 -14.06
C MET A 1 8.44 -7.11 -13.46
N LEU A 2 7.91 -6.87 -12.26
CA LEU A 2 7.09 -7.85 -11.55
C LEU A 2 5.80 -8.13 -12.36
N ILE A 3 5.28 -9.35 -12.22
CA ILE A 3 4.09 -9.81 -12.98
C ILE A 3 2.78 -9.15 -12.57
N THR A 4 2.77 -8.44 -11.44
CA THR A 4 1.63 -7.69 -10.92
C THR A 4 2.12 -6.39 -10.27
N LYS A 5 1.21 -5.45 -10.06
CA LYS A 5 1.52 -4.20 -9.36
C LYS A 5 1.82 -4.49 -7.90
N VAL A 6 2.87 -3.88 -7.37
CA VAL A 6 3.25 -4.03 -5.96
C VAL A 6 3.35 -2.69 -5.27
N LYS A 7 2.63 -2.58 -4.15
CA LYS A 7 2.84 -1.55 -3.14
C LYS A 7 3.62 -2.16 -1.97
N VAL A 8 4.63 -1.46 -1.46
CA VAL A 8 5.27 -1.77 -0.17
C VAL A 8 5.04 -0.62 0.80
N GLY A 9 4.30 -0.88 1.87
CA GLY A 9 4.08 0.08 2.96
C GLY A 9 5.08 -0.07 4.10
N LYS A 10 4.94 0.74 5.15
CA LYS A 10 5.77 0.72 6.37
C LYS A 10 7.29 0.79 6.13
N VAL A 11 7.71 1.39 5.02
CA VAL A 11 9.13 1.56 4.73
C VAL A 11 9.70 2.66 5.62
N THR A 12 10.85 2.41 6.26
CA THR A 12 11.43 3.33 7.25
C THR A 12 12.86 3.76 6.97
N ASN A 13 13.53 3.14 5.99
CA ASN A 13 14.94 3.42 5.71
C ASN A 13 15.29 3.31 4.23
N LEU A 14 16.41 3.92 3.87
CA LEU A 14 16.92 3.99 2.48
C LEU A 14 17.33 2.61 1.93
N SER A 15 17.82 1.70 2.77
CA SER A 15 18.28 0.37 2.33
C SER A 15 17.12 -0.49 1.83
N GLU A 16 15.99 -0.48 2.55
CA GLU A 16 14.77 -1.19 2.19
C GLU A 16 14.12 -0.55 0.95
N ALA A 17 13.99 0.78 0.94
CA ALA A 17 13.43 1.51 -0.18
C ALA A 17 14.22 1.27 -1.49
N ARG A 18 15.56 1.23 -1.43
CA ARG A 18 16.42 0.88 -2.57
C ARG A 18 16.23 -0.57 -3.03
N TYR A 19 16.10 -1.50 -2.09
CA TYR A 19 15.86 -2.89 -2.41
C TYR A 19 14.52 -3.04 -3.16
N CYS A 20 13.44 -2.47 -2.61
CA CYS A 20 12.12 -2.51 -3.22
C CYS A 20 12.10 -1.87 -4.62
N ALA A 21 12.73 -0.70 -4.77
CA ALA A 21 12.85 -0.04 -6.08
C ALA A 21 13.67 -0.87 -7.07
N GLY A 22 14.75 -1.52 -6.60
CA GLY A 22 15.57 -2.43 -7.41
C GLY A 22 14.79 -3.66 -7.92
N MET A 23 13.85 -4.17 -7.11
CA MET A 23 12.93 -5.26 -7.48
C MET A 23 11.80 -4.80 -8.42
N GLY A 24 11.67 -3.50 -8.67
CA GLY A 24 10.63 -2.94 -9.55
C GLY A 24 9.27 -2.76 -8.88
N VAL A 25 9.24 -2.52 -7.57
CA VAL A 25 8.03 -2.14 -6.84
C VAL A 25 7.46 -0.82 -7.39
N ASP A 26 6.14 -0.73 -7.54
CA ASP A 26 5.44 0.41 -8.14
C ASP A 26 5.18 1.55 -7.14
N LEU A 27 4.87 1.22 -5.89
CA LEU A 27 4.52 2.21 -4.87
C LEU A 27 5.22 1.93 -3.55
N LEU A 28 5.79 2.97 -2.94
CA LEU A 28 6.31 2.92 -1.58
C LEU A 28 5.53 3.87 -0.68
N SER A 29 5.15 3.43 0.52
CA SER A 29 4.54 4.29 1.52
C SER A 29 5.26 4.28 2.86
N PHE A 30 5.37 5.46 3.46
CA PHE A 30 6.18 5.73 4.65
C PHE A 30 5.28 6.17 5.81
N PRO A 31 5.33 5.52 6.98
CA PRO A 31 4.49 5.89 8.11
C PRO A 31 5.01 7.18 8.75
N VAL A 32 4.17 8.21 8.81
CA VAL A 32 4.56 9.54 9.36
C VAL A 32 4.89 9.50 10.85
N SER A 33 4.49 8.43 11.54
CA SER A 33 4.85 8.18 12.94
C SER A 33 6.29 7.69 13.13
N ALA A 34 6.95 7.19 12.07
CA ALA A 34 8.33 6.69 12.12
C ALA A 34 9.30 7.42 11.18
N VAL A 35 8.78 8.10 10.15
CA VAL A 35 9.58 8.81 9.16
C VAL A 35 9.16 10.28 9.15
N ASP A 36 10.05 11.16 9.62
CA ASP A 36 9.85 12.60 9.56
C ASP A 36 9.99 13.15 8.13
N PRO A 37 9.49 14.37 7.83
CA PRO A 37 9.55 14.95 6.48
C PRO A 37 10.95 15.05 5.88
N LYS A 38 11.96 15.34 6.70
CA LYS A 38 13.34 15.47 6.23
C LYS A 38 13.89 14.10 5.84
N THR A 39 13.68 13.10 6.70
CA THR A 39 14.09 11.72 6.43
C THR A 39 13.37 11.16 5.20
N TYR A 40 12.07 11.44 5.04
CA TYR A 40 11.31 11.10 3.84
C TYR A 40 11.95 11.68 2.58
N GLN A 41 12.22 12.99 2.56
CA GLN A 41 12.84 13.66 1.41
C GLN A 41 14.24 13.14 1.09
N GLU A 42 15.02 12.83 2.13
CA GLU A 42 16.31 12.18 1.95
C GLU A 42 16.15 10.83 1.26
N ILE A 43 15.23 9.96 1.71
CA ILE A 43 15.03 8.63 1.11
C ILE A 43 14.55 8.74 -0.34
N THR A 44 13.48 9.50 -0.59
CA THR A 44 12.85 9.60 -1.92
C THR A 44 13.76 10.30 -2.93
N GLY A 45 14.60 11.24 -2.50
CA GLY A 45 15.57 11.91 -3.37
C GLY A 45 16.68 11.01 -3.93
N TRP A 46 16.93 9.84 -3.33
CA TRP A 46 17.94 8.87 -3.79
C TRP A 46 17.37 7.77 -4.67
N ILE A 47 16.05 7.69 -4.83
CA ILE A 47 15.36 6.54 -5.44
C ILE A 47 14.50 7.03 -6.60
N ALA A 48 14.56 6.31 -7.71
CA ALA A 48 13.68 6.50 -8.85
C ALA A 48 12.87 5.23 -9.11
N GLY A 49 11.70 5.37 -9.73
CA GLY A 49 10.86 4.24 -10.13
C GLY A 49 9.49 4.27 -9.45
N PRO A 50 9.40 4.04 -8.13
CA PRO A 50 8.12 4.02 -7.43
C PRO A 50 7.47 5.40 -7.34
N LEU A 51 6.15 5.43 -7.22
CA LEU A 51 5.44 6.55 -6.60
C LEU A 51 5.64 6.51 -5.09
N PHE A 52 5.76 7.67 -4.47
CA PHE A 52 6.01 7.78 -3.04
C PHE A 52 4.81 8.36 -2.31
N GLY A 53 4.31 7.64 -1.31
CA GLY A 53 3.21 8.07 -0.48
C GLY A 53 3.55 8.11 0.99
N ILE A 54 2.65 8.67 1.79
CA ILE A 54 2.74 8.66 3.25
C ILE A 54 1.56 7.92 3.85
N GLU A 55 1.77 7.25 4.98
CA GLU A 55 0.72 6.57 5.74
C GLU A 55 0.38 7.38 6.97
N VAL A 56 -0.88 7.76 7.08
CA VAL A 56 -1.32 8.71 8.10
C VAL A 56 -2.38 8.11 9.00
N GLU A 57 -2.20 8.37 10.28
CA GLU A 57 -3.21 8.17 11.30
C GLU A 57 -3.96 9.48 11.50
N LYS A 58 -5.17 9.38 12.07
CA LYS A 58 -6.08 10.51 12.28
C LYS A 58 -5.40 11.70 12.98
N GLU A 59 -4.54 11.40 13.94
CA GLU A 59 -3.83 12.38 14.76
C GLU A 59 -2.75 13.14 13.96
N SER A 60 -2.25 12.56 12.87
CA SER A 60 -1.12 13.09 12.07
C SER A 60 -1.57 13.75 10.76
N ILE A 61 -2.87 13.96 10.55
CA ILE A 61 -3.40 14.61 9.35
C ILE A 61 -2.99 16.09 9.24
N HIS A 62 -2.58 16.71 10.34
CA HIS A 62 -2.15 18.11 10.35
C HIS A 62 -0.76 18.36 9.74
N ILE A 63 0.05 17.30 9.55
CA ILE A 63 1.41 17.40 8.97
C ILE A 63 1.50 16.93 7.51
N LEU A 64 0.37 16.65 6.85
CA LEU A 64 0.37 16.09 5.49
C LEU A 64 1.09 16.96 4.46
N ASP A 65 0.99 18.28 4.60
CA ASP A 65 1.57 19.24 3.67
C ASP A 65 3.08 19.45 3.91
N ASP A 66 3.64 18.88 4.98
CA ASP A 66 5.08 18.88 5.22
C ASP A 66 5.80 17.84 4.34
N PHE A 67 5.07 16.91 3.73
CA PHE A 67 5.60 15.86 2.86
C PHE A 67 5.24 16.12 1.39
N GLU A 68 6.22 16.01 0.50
CA GLU A 68 6.02 16.04 -0.95
C GLU A 68 5.60 14.64 -1.47
N ALA A 69 4.45 14.15 -0.99
CA ALA A 69 3.94 12.82 -1.33
C ALA A 69 3.01 12.83 -2.56
N ASP A 70 3.16 11.83 -3.43
CA ASP A 70 2.30 11.59 -4.59
C ASP A 70 0.89 11.12 -4.19
N PHE A 71 0.80 10.39 -3.08
CA PHE A 71 -0.46 9.87 -2.53
C PHE A 71 -0.43 9.74 -1.00
N ILE A 72 -1.61 9.66 -0.41
CA ILE A 72 -1.80 9.44 1.03
C ILE A 72 -2.50 8.11 1.25
N VAL A 73 -1.93 7.26 2.09
CA VAL A 73 -2.56 6.04 2.57
C VAL A 73 -3.32 6.36 3.85
N VAL A 74 -4.63 6.14 3.85
CA VAL A 74 -5.52 6.48 4.96
C VAL A 74 -6.58 5.40 5.16
N ASP A 75 -7.00 5.18 6.39
CA ASP A 75 -8.15 4.33 6.69
C ASP A 75 -9.46 5.00 6.20
N VAL A 76 -10.39 4.21 5.67
CA VAL A 76 -11.68 4.71 5.16
C VAL A 76 -12.49 5.48 6.21
N ASP A 77 -12.32 5.22 7.50
CA ASP A 77 -13.01 5.95 8.56
C ASP A 77 -12.40 7.34 8.82
N SER A 78 -11.22 7.64 8.28
CA SER A 78 -10.53 8.94 8.41
C SER A 78 -10.44 9.72 7.08
N ILE A 79 -11.05 9.22 6.01
CA ILE A 79 -10.89 9.79 4.65
C ILE A 79 -11.41 11.22 4.52
N ASP A 80 -12.49 11.55 5.24
CA ASP A 80 -13.11 12.88 5.23
C ASP A 80 -12.23 13.96 5.86
N LEU A 81 -11.22 13.55 6.62
CA LEU A 81 -10.25 14.45 7.23
C LEU A 81 -9.13 14.83 6.25
N ILE A 82 -8.96 14.09 5.15
CA ILE A 82 -7.94 14.38 4.15
C ILE A 82 -8.41 15.53 3.25
N PRO A 83 -7.62 16.61 3.10
CA PRO A 83 -7.97 17.75 2.26
C PRO A 83 -8.33 17.36 0.81
N PRO A 84 -9.27 18.07 0.17
CA PRO A 84 -9.57 17.89 -1.25
C PRO A 84 -8.32 18.04 -2.13
N GLY A 85 -8.30 17.34 -3.27
CA GLY A 85 -7.19 17.40 -4.24
C GLY A 85 -6.03 16.43 -3.96
N LYS A 86 -5.92 15.89 -2.75
CA LYS A 86 -4.96 14.80 -2.45
C LYS A 86 -5.44 13.47 -3.05
N LYS A 87 -4.51 12.73 -3.65
CA LYS A 87 -4.72 11.36 -4.14
C LYS A 87 -4.54 10.35 -3.01
N LEU A 88 -5.36 9.30 -3.02
CA LEU A 88 -5.55 8.43 -1.88
C LEU A 88 -5.33 6.95 -2.25
N ILE A 89 -4.77 6.21 -1.31
CA ILE A 89 -4.99 4.77 -1.20
C ILE A 89 -5.82 4.57 0.07
N ALA A 90 -7.04 4.09 -0.09
CA ALA A 90 -7.98 3.98 1.00
C ALA A 90 -8.00 2.54 1.53
N ARG A 91 -7.58 2.36 2.79
CA ARG A 91 -7.54 1.06 3.46
C ARG A 91 -8.91 0.68 4.00
N LEU A 92 -9.38 -0.49 3.59
CA LEU A 92 -10.72 -0.97 3.89
C LEU A 92 -10.64 -2.39 4.47
N ASN A 93 -11.36 -2.64 5.57
CA ASN A 93 -11.67 -4.01 5.97
C ASN A 93 -12.77 -4.55 5.05
N VAL A 94 -12.61 -5.77 4.55
CA VAL A 94 -13.58 -6.44 3.65
C VAL A 94 -15.01 -6.37 4.18
N THR A 95 -15.18 -6.52 5.51
CA THR A 95 -16.49 -6.53 6.17
C THR A 95 -17.18 -5.16 6.17
N ASP A 96 -16.46 -4.07 5.91
CA ASP A 96 -16.99 -2.71 5.87
C ASP A 96 -17.45 -2.28 4.48
N TRP A 97 -17.22 -3.08 3.43
CA TRP A 97 -17.55 -2.71 2.05
C TRP A 97 -19.00 -2.27 1.88
N ASP A 98 -19.96 -3.08 2.33
CA ASP A 98 -21.39 -2.77 2.19
C ASP A 98 -21.80 -1.46 2.87
N ARG A 99 -21.15 -1.15 4.00
CA ARG A 99 -21.41 0.07 4.77
C ARG A 99 -20.79 1.29 4.11
N LYS A 100 -19.60 1.14 3.51
CA LYS A 100 -18.78 2.25 3.01
C LYS A 100 -18.86 2.51 1.51
N LYS A 101 -19.36 1.56 0.71
CA LYS A 101 -19.30 1.63 -0.76
C LYS A 101 -19.83 2.94 -1.35
N ASN A 102 -20.99 3.42 -0.89
CA ASN A 102 -21.58 4.65 -1.42
C ASN A 102 -20.73 5.89 -1.11
N GLU A 103 -20.14 5.96 0.10
CA GLU A 103 -19.25 7.05 0.50
C GLU A 103 -17.97 7.04 -0.34
N LEU A 104 -17.40 5.85 -0.57
CA LEU A 104 -16.19 5.69 -1.37
C LEU A 104 -16.42 6.01 -2.84
N ILE A 105 -17.53 5.56 -3.43
CA ILE A 105 -17.88 5.84 -4.83
C ILE A 105 -18.03 7.35 -5.07
N ALA A 106 -18.59 8.08 -4.10
CA ALA A 106 -18.77 9.53 -4.21
C ALA A 106 -17.44 10.30 -4.32
N ILE A 107 -16.32 9.73 -3.87
CA ILE A 107 -14.99 10.34 -3.91
C ILE A 107 -14.00 9.58 -4.81
N LYS A 108 -14.49 8.71 -5.70
CA LYS A 108 -13.64 7.77 -6.46
C LYS A 108 -12.53 8.43 -7.26
N ASP A 109 -12.74 9.63 -7.78
CA ASP A 109 -11.72 10.37 -8.54
C ASP A 109 -10.46 10.72 -7.72
N ARG A 110 -10.55 10.63 -6.38
CA ARG A 110 -9.42 10.81 -5.46
C ARG A 110 -8.70 9.50 -5.14
N ILE A 111 -9.39 8.36 -5.26
CA ILE A 111 -8.89 7.06 -4.84
C ILE A 111 -8.13 6.42 -6.01
N LEU A 112 -6.82 6.28 -5.86
CA LEU A 112 -5.98 5.53 -6.81
C LEU A 112 -6.24 4.03 -6.69
N PHE A 113 -6.30 3.55 -5.44
CA PHE A 113 -6.55 2.15 -5.12
C PHE A 113 -7.38 2.03 -3.84
N LEU A 114 -8.28 1.06 -3.79
CA LEU A 114 -8.72 0.51 -2.52
C LEU A 114 -7.74 -0.59 -2.08
N GLU A 115 -7.29 -0.53 -0.84
CA GLU A 115 -6.39 -1.51 -0.25
C GLU A 115 -7.18 -2.35 0.76
N LEU A 116 -7.40 -3.63 0.45
CA LEU A 116 -8.04 -4.54 1.39
C LEU A 116 -7.01 -5.03 2.42
N ALA A 117 -7.35 -4.88 3.70
CA ALA A 117 -6.56 -5.39 4.80
C ALA A 117 -6.38 -6.93 4.69
N PRO A 118 -5.32 -7.50 5.29
CA PRO A 118 -5.09 -8.93 5.27
C PRO A 118 -6.30 -9.69 5.85
N GLY A 119 -6.71 -10.74 5.16
CA GLY A 119 -7.82 -11.60 5.57
C GLY A 119 -7.69 -12.98 4.95
N ASP A 120 -8.48 -13.92 5.44
CA ASP A 120 -8.53 -15.26 4.87
C ASP A 120 -9.07 -15.19 3.44
N ILE A 121 -8.36 -15.83 2.50
CA ILE A 121 -8.81 -15.92 1.11
C ILE A 121 -9.92 -16.96 1.03
N ASP A 122 -11.16 -16.49 1.14
CA ASP A 122 -12.36 -17.31 1.15
C ASP A 122 -13.40 -16.88 0.08
N GLY A 123 -14.57 -17.53 0.10
CA GLY A 123 -15.65 -17.20 -0.83
C GLY A 123 -16.26 -15.82 -0.62
N HIS A 124 -16.23 -15.30 0.61
CA HIS A 124 -16.74 -13.96 0.92
C HIS A 124 -15.80 -12.90 0.33
N LEU A 125 -14.49 -13.04 0.54
CA LEU A 125 -13.47 -12.17 -0.06
C LEU A 125 -13.64 -12.10 -1.59
N ASN A 126 -13.77 -13.26 -2.26
CA ASN A 126 -13.93 -13.31 -3.71
C ASN A 126 -15.16 -12.53 -4.20
N THR A 127 -16.27 -12.59 -3.46
CA THR A 127 -17.50 -11.86 -3.81
C THR A 127 -17.29 -10.34 -3.67
N VAL A 128 -16.70 -9.91 -2.55
CA VAL A 128 -16.42 -8.49 -2.30
C VAL A 128 -15.43 -7.92 -3.32
N ILE A 129 -14.41 -8.70 -3.69
CA ILE A 129 -13.43 -8.34 -4.71
C ILE A 129 -14.12 -8.07 -6.07
N GLN A 130 -15.03 -8.95 -6.49
CA GLN A 130 -15.76 -8.77 -7.74
C GLN A 130 -16.59 -7.49 -7.74
N GLU A 131 -17.25 -7.16 -6.62
CA GLU A 131 -18.02 -5.92 -6.52
C GLU A 131 -17.14 -4.67 -6.52
N ILE A 132 -16.03 -4.67 -5.79
CA ILE A 132 -15.13 -3.50 -5.68
C ILE A 132 -14.54 -3.15 -7.05
N GLN A 133 -14.21 -4.14 -7.86
CA GLN A 133 -13.55 -3.96 -9.16
C GLN A 133 -14.43 -3.30 -10.22
N GLU A 134 -15.74 -3.26 -10.02
CA GLU A 134 -16.63 -2.50 -10.90
C GLU A 134 -16.37 -0.98 -10.80
N GLU A 135 -15.80 -0.52 -9.69
CA GLU A 135 -15.63 0.91 -9.39
C GLU A 135 -14.19 1.32 -9.07
N PHE A 136 -13.34 0.41 -8.59
CA PHE A 136 -11.99 0.73 -8.09
C PHE A 136 -10.93 -0.29 -8.53
N ASP A 137 -9.72 0.21 -8.79
CA ASP A 137 -8.53 -0.63 -8.80
C ASP A 137 -8.23 -1.13 -7.38
N LEU A 138 -7.94 -2.43 -7.25
CA LEU A 138 -7.84 -3.09 -5.95
C LEU A 138 -6.43 -3.61 -5.68
N LEU A 139 -5.90 -3.26 -4.51
CA LEU A 139 -4.72 -3.88 -3.91
C LEU A 139 -5.16 -4.82 -2.79
N LEU A 140 -4.64 -6.04 -2.79
CA LEU A 140 -4.84 -6.98 -1.68
C LEU A 140 -3.59 -7.02 -0.80
N ALA A 141 -3.74 -6.73 0.50
CA ALA A 141 -2.64 -6.90 1.43
C ALA A 141 -2.35 -8.39 1.65
N VAL A 142 -1.08 -8.79 1.50
CA VAL A 142 -0.62 -10.17 1.64
C VAL A 142 0.57 -10.27 2.59
N SER A 143 0.79 -11.47 3.12
CA SER A 143 1.90 -11.78 4.02
C SER A 143 2.62 -13.05 3.55
N ASN A 144 3.71 -13.44 4.22
CA ASN A 144 4.48 -14.63 3.85
C ASN A 144 3.70 -15.94 3.97
N SER A 145 2.60 -15.95 4.71
CA SER A 145 1.70 -17.10 4.80
C SER A 145 0.65 -17.15 3.69
N THR A 146 0.55 -16.10 2.87
CA THR A 146 -0.44 -16.02 1.79
C THR A 146 -0.01 -16.87 0.59
N ASP A 147 -0.96 -17.62 0.02
CA ASP A 147 -0.74 -18.35 -1.23
C ASP A 147 -0.71 -17.37 -2.42
N ILE A 148 0.49 -16.89 -2.75
CA ILE A 148 0.71 -15.95 -3.86
C ILE A 148 0.25 -16.55 -5.21
N ASP A 149 0.36 -17.87 -5.43
CA ASP A 149 -0.07 -18.50 -6.68
C ASP A 149 -1.59 -18.42 -6.88
N GLN A 150 -2.34 -18.39 -5.78
CA GLN A 150 -3.77 -18.13 -5.79
C GLN A 150 -4.06 -16.64 -6.00
N VAL A 151 -3.36 -15.77 -5.28
CA VAL A 151 -3.58 -14.30 -5.33
C VAL A 151 -3.38 -13.72 -6.71
N ILE A 152 -2.31 -14.10 -7.42
CA ILE A 152 -2.01 -13.55 -8.76
C ILE A 152 -3.06 -13.92 -9.83
N LYS A 153 -3.91 -14.93 -9.55
CA LYS A 153 -5.02 -15.33 -10.44
C LYS A 153 -6.32 -14.61 -10.12
N MET A 154 -6.36 -13.90 -8.99
CA MET A 154 -7.52 -13.09 -8.62
C MET A 154 -7.59 -11.86 -9.51
N PRO A 155 -8.77 -11.30 -9.79
CA PRO A 155 -8.93 -10.19 -10.74
C PRO A 155 -8.42 -8.83 -10.20
N ILE A 156 -7.48 -8.80 -9.26
CA ILE A 156 -7.00 -7.59 -8.58
C ILE A 156 -5.97 -6.81 -9.41
N ALA A 157 -5.83 -5.51 -9.13
CA ALA A 157 -4.85 -4.66 -9.82
C ALA A 157 -3.42 -4.94 -9.34
N GLY A 158 -3.26 -5.37 -8.08
CA GLY A 158 -1.97 -5.64 -7.48
C GLY A 158 -2.05 -6.17 -6.05
N ILE A 159 -0.89 -6.31 -5.43
CA ILE A 159 -0.75 -6.67 -4.02
C ILE A 159 -0.13 -5.54 -3.21
N SER A 160 -0.39 -5.56 -1.91
CA SER A 160 0.26 -4.70 -0.94
C SER A 160 1.05 -5.56 0.05
N LEU A 161 2.30 -5.20 0.28
CA LEU A 161 3.20 -5.81 1.25
C LEU A 161 3.51 -4.78 2.32
N GLU A 162 3.84 -5.27 3.52
CA GLU A 162 4.42 -4.43 4.55
C GLU A 162 5.93 -4.64 4.59
N GLY A 163 6.65 -3.52 4.58
CA GLY A 163 8.04 -3.46 5.01
C GLY A 163 8.18 -3.85 6.48
N GLY A 164 9.43 -4.09 6.88
CA GLY A 164 9.76 -4.52 8.23
C GLY A 164 10.92 -3.73 8.79
N ALA A 165 10.94 -3.54 10.11
CA ALA A 165 12.13 -3.02 10.76
C ALA A 165 13.31 -3.96 10.52
N GLU A 166 14.51 -3.42 10.20
CA GLU A 166 15.75 -4.20 10.24
C GLU A 166 15.83 -4.93 11.58
N VAL A 167 15.84 -6.27 11.55
CA VAL A 167 15.91 -7.06 12.78
C VAL A 167 17.18 -6.71 13.56
N ARG A 168 18.31 -6.46 12.85
CA ARG A 168 19.58 -5.88 13.34
C ARG A 168 20.38 -5.23 12.19
N PRO A 169 21.25 -4.24 12.48
CA PRO A 169 22.15 -3.65 11.47
C PRO A 169 22.99 -4.73 10.75
N GLY A 170 22.86 -4.81 9.42
CA GLY A 170 23.61 -5.73 8.57
C GLY A 170 22.97 -7.11 8.35
N LEU A 171 21.83 -7.44 8.96
CA LEU A 171 21.04 -8.64 8.64
C LEU A 171 19.73 -8.23 7.94
N LYS A 172 19.74 -8.28 6.61
CA LYS A 172 18.61 -7.92 5.75
C LYS A 172 17.67 -9.11 5.56
N GLU A 173 16.87 -9.42 6.56
CA GLU A 173 15.69 -10.28 6.35
C GLU A 173 14.47 -9.37 6.31
N TYR A 174 14.14 -8.89 5.10
CA TYR A 174 12.86 -8.23 4.88
C TYR A 174 11.81 -9.33 4.73
N PRO A 175 10.73 -9.35 5.53
CA PRO A 175 9.69 -10.36 5.38
C PRO A 175 9.17 -10.44 3.94
N LEU A 176 9.09 -9.31 3.24
CA LEU A 176 8.63 -9.21 1.86
C LEU A 176 9.55 -9.83 0.78
N ALA A 177 10.81 -10.16 1.10
CA ALA A 177 11.82 -10.51 0.09
C ALA A 177 11.42 -11.78 -0.69
N ASP A 178 11.02 -12.83 0.04
CA ASP A 178 10.59 -14.09 -0.56
C ASP A 178 9.42 -13.92 -1.54
N ILE A 179 8.48 -13.01 -1.24
CA ILE A 179 7.34 -12.73 -2.11
C ILE A 179 7.79 -11.97 -3.37
N LEU A 180 8.66 -10.96 -3.21
CA LEU A 180 9.16 -10.19 -4.36
C LEU A 180 10.00 -11.06 -5.30
N GLU A 181 10.87 -11.92 -4.76
CA GLU A 181 11.67 -12.86 -5.53
C GLU A 181 10.77 -13.87 -6.25
N LYS A 182 9.77 -14.45 -5.55
CA LYS A 182 8.79 -15.32 -6.19
C LYS A 182 8.03 -14.63 -7.32
N LEU A 183 7.68 -13.35 -7.17
CA LEU A 183 7.02 -12.55 -8.21
C LEU A 183 7.92 -12.23 -9.41
N GLU A 184 9.23 -12.21 -9.23
CA GLU A 184 10.20 -12.02 -10.31
C GLU A 184 10.41 -13.30 -11.15
N GLU A 185 10.21 -14.48 -10.55
CA GLU A 185 10.43 -15.77 -11.20
C GLU A 185 9.28 -16.25 -12.11
N PHE A 186 8.10 -15.64 -12.06
CA PHE A 186 6.95 -15.97 -12.93
C PHE A 186 7.13 -15.44 -14.36
#